data_AF-A0A536GJM7-F1
#
_entry.id   AF-A0A536GJM7-F1
#
_cell.length_a   1.000
_cell.length_b   1.000
_cell.length_c   1.000
_cell.angle_alpha   90.00
_cell.angle_beta   90.00
_cell.angle_gamma   90.00
#
_symmetry.space_group_name_H-M   'P 1'
#
loop_
_entity.id
_entity.type
_entity.pdbx_description
1 polymer ?
#
loop_
_entity_poly.entity_id
_entity_poly.type
_entity_poly.pdbx_seq_one_letter_code
_entity_poly.pdbx_strand_id
1 'polypeptide(L)'
;MELLLVLPLFAFLILLTLFLLVLRRAGRFIARTRDVERFRRQVRDLAGRIERSLGEICARVDELRRGQLGADALADDLSASLDAVGRYADEARGLRPPTDARRIRDEIVGELERAARALEMIEHGRSIQASARSGGREVEAQTSIKRGYLNVLHAREAINHQAELARVVGVRDDAGLERPLP
;
A
#
# COMPACT_ATOMS: atom_id res chain seq x y z
N MET A 1 1.84 -32.89 -59.99
CA MET A 1 0.80 -33.00 -58.95
C MET A 1 1.33 -32.75 -57.54
N GLU A 2 2.60 -33.07 -57.22
CA GLU A 2 3.15 -32.82 -55.88
C GLU A 2 3.29 -31.34 -55.50
N LEU A 3 3.72 -30.47 -56.42
CA LEU A 3 3.84 -29.01 -56.18
C LEU A 3 2.51 -28.32 -55.83
N LEU A 4 1.39 -28.85 -56.34
CA LEU A 4 0.03 -28.33 -56.07
C LEU A 4 -0.47 -28.71 -54.67
N LEU A 5 0.11 -29.73 -54.02
CA LEU A 5 -0.20 -30.14 -52.64
C LEU A 5 0.76 -29.50 -51.63
N VAL A 6 2.00 -29.21 -52.03
CA VAL A 6 3.00 -28.56 -51.17
C VAL A 6 2.63 -27.10 -50.88
N LEU A 7 2.14 -26.36 -51.88
CA LEU A 7 1.75 -24.95 -51.72
C LEU A 7 0.64 -24.74 -50.66
N PRO A 8 -0.51 -25.45 -50.69
CA PRO A 8 -1.54 -25.31 -49.66
C PRO A 8 -1.08 -25.79 -48.28
N LEU A 9 -0.18 -26.79 -48.20
CA LEU A 9 0.40 -27.23 -46.93
C LEU A 9 1.28 -26.14 -46.31
N PHE A 10 2.14 -25.49 -47.09
CA PHE A 10 2.94 -24.35 -46.61
C PHE A 10 2.05 -23.18 -46.18
N ALA A 11 1.03 -22.85 -46.96
CA ALA A 11 0.06 -21.80 -46.60
C ALA A 11 -0.65 -22.12 -45.27
N PHE A 12 -1.05 -23.39 -45.07
CA PHE A 12 -1.65 -23.85 -43.83
C PHE A 12 -0.69 -23.74 -42.64
N LEU A 13 0.58 -24.14 -42.79
CA LEU A 13 1.58 -24.01 -41.73
C LEU A 13 1.86 -22.55 -41.36
N ILE A 14 1.91 -21.64 -42.34
CA ILE A 14 2.05 -20.20 -42.11
C ILE A 14 0.85 -19.67 -41.33
N LEU A 15 -0.37 -20.01 -41.77
CA LEU A 15 -1.62 -19.63 -41.09
C LEU A 15 -1.68 -20.17 -39.66
N LEU A 16 -1.31 -21.43 -39.45
CA LEU A 16 -1.26 -22.06 -38.12
C LEU A 16 -0.27 -21.33 -37.21
N THR A 17 0.92 -21.01 -37.73
CA THR A 17 1.94 -20.27 -36.97
C THR A 17 1.46 -18.87 -36.60
N LEU A 18 0.88 -18.14 -37.54
CA LEU A 18 0.28 -16.82 -37.30
C LEU A 18 -0.84 -16.90 -36.27
N PHE A 19 -1.72 -17.90 -36.37
CA PHE A 19 -2.80 -18.14 -35.43
C PHE A 19 -2.28 -18.40 -34.01
N LEU A 20 -1.26 -19.26 -33.86
CA LEU A 20 -0.61 -19.53 -32.57
C LEU A 20 0.07 -18.28 -32.00
N LEU A 21 0.69 -17.44 -32.84
CA LEU A 21 1.27 -16.17 -32.42
C LEU A 21 0.20 -15.18 -31.90
N VAL A 22 -0.93 -15.10 -32.59
CA VAL A 22 -2.08 -14.28 -32.17
C VAL A 22 -2.66 -14.81 -30.85
N LEU A 23 -2.88 -16.12 -30.71
CA LEU A 23 -3.32 -16.74 -29.45
C LEU A 23 -2.36 -16.42 -28.29
N ARG A 24 -1.05 -16.57 -28.54
CA ARG A 24 -0.03 -16.26 -27.53
C ARG A 24 0.03 -14.77 -27.20
N ARG A 25 -0.30 -13.89 -28.14
CA ARG A 25 -0.39 -12.44 -27.92
C ARG A 25 -1.65 -12.11 -27.11
N ALA A 26 -2.81 -12.60 -27.52
CA ALA A 26 -4.08 -12.41 -26.82
C ALA A 26 -4.02 -12.93 -25.37
N GLY A 27 -3.45 -14.12 -25.15
CA GLY A 27 -3.26 -14.66 -23.80
C GLY A 27 -2.38 -13.78 -22.90
N ARG A 28 -1.34 -13.15 -23.46
CA ARG A 28 -0.49 -12.20 -22.72
C ARG A 28 -1.20 -10.90 -22.36
N PHE A 29 -2.05 -10.38 -23.25
CA PHE A 29 -2.88 -9.21 -22.94
C PHE A 29 -3.86 -9.49 -21.80
N ILE A 30 -4.57 -10.61 -21.86
CA ILE A 30 -5.52 -11.01 -20.82
C ILE A 30 -4.82 -11.20 -19.47
N ALA A 31 -3.64 -11.84 -19.45
CA ALA A 31 -2.87 -12.04 -18.23
C ALA A 31 -2.46 -10.69 -17.60
N ARG A 32 -2.00 -9.72 -18.39
CA ARG A 32 -1.62 -8.38 -17.90
C ARG A 32 -2.79 -7.64 -17.28
N THR A 33 -3.95 -7.63 -17.93
CA THR A 33 -5.14 -6.98 -17.38
C THR A 33 -5.57 -7.63 -16.06
N ARG A 34 -5.47 -8.96 -15.96
CA ARG A 34 -5.78 -9.70 -14.73
C ARG A 34 -4.81 -9.37 -13.59
N ASP A 35 -3.52 -9.24 -13.88
CA ASP A 35 -2.51 -8.88 -12.88
C ASP A 35 -2.70 -7.46 -12.36
N VAL A 36 -3.00 -6.50 -13.23
CA VAL A 36 -3.35 -5.11 -12.86
C VAL A 36 -4.58 -5.10 -11.96
N GLU A 37 -5.66 -5.78 -12.34
CA GLU A 37 -6.90 -5.78 -11.55
C GLU A 37 -6.75 -6.53 -10.23
N ARG A 38 -5.90 -7.56 -10.17
CA ARG A 38 -5.54 -8.21 -8.91
C ARG A 38 -4.79 -7.25 -8.00
N PHE A 39 -3.77 -6.57 -8.52
CA PHE A 39 -2.98 -5.61 -7.75
C PHE A 39 -3.84 -4.48 -7.20
N ARG A 40 -4.70 -3.86 -8.03
CA ARG A 40 -5.65 -2.81 -7.63
C ARG A 40 -6.52 -3.22 -6.45
N ARG A 41 -7.10 -4.43 -6.51
CA ARG A 41 -7.96 -4.95 -5.44
C ARG A 41 -7.17 -5.20 -4.15
N GLN A 42 -5.97 -5.77 -4.25
CA GLN A 42 -5.12 -6.02 -3.09
C GLN A 42 -4.70 -4.72 -2.41
N VAL A 43 -4.28 -3.71 -3.17
CA VAL A 43 -3.92 -2.40 -2.60
C VAL A 43 -5.13 -1.72 -1.95
N ARG A 44 -6.29 -1.74 -2.60
CA ARG A 44 -7.52 -1.15 -2.04
C ARG A 44 -7.92 -1.81 -0.72
N ASP A 45 -7.91 -3.13 -0.67
CA ASP A 45 -8.24 -3.88 0.54
C ASP A 45 -7.24 -3.58 1.68
N LEU A 46 -5.94 -3.63 1.36
CA LEU A 46 -4.87 -3.33 2.31
C LEU A 46 -4.99 -1.91 2.86
N ALA A 47 -5.15 -0.90 1.98
CA ALA A 47 -5.33 0.49 2.38
C ALA A 47 -6.58 0.69 3.26
N GLY A 48 -7.70 0.03 2.94
CA GLY A 48 -8.90 0.10 3.76
C GLY A 48 -8.72 -0.50 5.17
N ARG A 49 -7.95 -1.59 5.29
CA ARG A 49 -7.60 -2.18 6.59
C ARG A 49 -6.65 -1.30 7.39
N ILE A 50 -5.63 -0.72 6.73
CA ILE A 50 -4.70 0.23 7.35
C ILE A 50 -5.45 1.47 7.84
N GLU A 51 -6.32 2.05 7.01
CA GLU A 51 -7.07 3.25 7.35
C GLU A 51 -7.97 3.03 8.57
N ARG A 52 -8.66 1.89 8.64
CA ARG A 52 -9.46 1.54 9.83
C ARG A 52 -8.58 1.40 11.07
N SER A 53 -7.53 0.60 10.98
CA SER A 53 -6.65 0.29 12.12
C SER A 53 -5.92 1.53 12.63
N LEU A 54 -5.30 2.32 11.74
CA LEU A 54 -4.61 3.54 12.11
C LEU A 54 -5.58 4.66 12.48
N GLY A 55 -6.80 4.67 11.92
CA GLY A 55 -7.87 5.59 12.31
C GLY A 55 -8.31 5.41 13.74
N GLU A 56 -8.52 4.16 14.16
CA GLU A 56 -8.89 3.80 15.54
C GLU A 56 -7.82 4.25 16.54
N ILE A 57 -6.55 3.93 16.32
CA ILE A 57 -5.48 4.35 17.24
C ILE A 57 -5.28 5.87 17.25
N CYS A 58 -5.40 6.54 16.10
CA CYS A 58 -5.34 8.01 16.05
C CYS A 58 -6.43 8.65 16.92
N ALA A 59 -7.66 8.10 16.92
CA ALA A 59 -8.72 8.61 17.77
C ALA A 59 -8.37 8.48 19.26
N ARG A 60 -7.88 7.30 19.69
CA ARG A 60 -7.48 7.09 21.10
C ARG A 60 -6.29 7.95 21.52
N VAL A 61 -5.32 8.15 20.63
CA VAL A 61 -4.18 9.07 20.85
C VAL A 61 -4.66 10.52 20.97
N ASP A 62 -5.65 10.92 20.18
CA ASP A 62 -6.23 12.27 20.28
C ASP A 62 -6.99 12.46 21.59
N GLU A 63 -7.70 11.43 22.09
CA GLU A 63 -8.32 11.44 23.42
C GLU A 63 -7.27 11.60 24.53
N LEU A 64 -6.15 10.86 24.46
CA LEU A 64 -5.01 11.03 25.38
C LEU A 64 -4.47 12.47 25.33
N ARG A 65 -4.27 13.00 24.13
CA ARG A 65 -3.77 14.37 23.90
C ARG A 65 -4.71 15.44 24.47
N ARG A 66 -6.02 15.17 24.51
CA ARG A 66 -7.04 16.05 25.10
C ARG A 66 -7.23 15.84 26.60
N GLY A 67 -6.49 14.91 27.22
CA GLY A 67 -6.65 14.56 28.64
C GLY A 67 -7.94 13.80 28.94
N GLN A 68 -8.58 13.21 27.94
CA GLN A 68 -9.82 12.44 28.07
C GLN A 68 -9.55 10.94 28.31
N LEU A 69 -8.34 10.48 28.01
CA LEU A 69 -7.86 9.12 28.23
C LEU A 69 -6.59 9.15 29.08
N GLY A 70 -6.48 8.26 30.05
CA GLY A 70 -5.25 8.09 30.84
C GLY A 70 -4.15 7.38 30.05
N ALA A 71 -2.88 7.73 30.30
CA ALA A 71 -1.74 7.18 29.57
C ALA A 71 -1.65 5.64 29.63
N ASP A 72 -2.08 5.01 30.72
CA ASP A 72 -2.04 3.55 30.86
C ASP A 72 -3.11 2.83 30.02
N ALA A 73 -4.23 3.50 29.73
CA ALA A 73 -5.32 2.90 28.96
C ALA A 73 -5.00 2.72 27.46
N LEU A 74 -3.87 3.27 26.99
CA LEU A 74 -3.46 3.25 25.57
C LEU A 74 -2.37 2.21 25.27
N ALA A 75 -1.73 1.62 26.29
CA ALA A 75 -0.56 0.74 26.11
C ALA A 75 -0.87 -0.47 25.22
N ASP A 76 -1.95 -1.20 25.53
CA ASP A 76 -2.33 -2.40 24.80
C ASP A 76 -2.73 -2.07 23.34
N ASP A 77 -3.43 -0.95 23.12
CA ASP A 77 -3.83 -0.52 21.78
C ASP A 77 -2.62 -0.13 20.91
N LEU A 78 -1.61 0.53 21.50
CA LEU A 78 -0.38 0.88 20.79
C LEU A 78 0.42 -0.36 20.42
N SER A 79 0.56 -1.31 21.35
CA SER A 79 1.23 -2.59 21.06
C SER A 79 0.51 -3.34 19.94
N ALA A 80 -0.82 -3.46 20.03
CA ALA A 80 -1.62 -4.12 18.99
C ALA A 80 -1.52 -3.40 17.64
N SER A 81 -1.46 -2.08 17.64
CA SER A 81 -1.31 -1.26 16.43
C SER A 81 0.07 -1.41 15.79
N LEU A 82 1.14 -1.47 16.60
CA LEU A 82 2.50 -1.76 16.12
C LEU A 82 2.58 -3.13 15.45
N ASP A 83 2.02 -4.15 16.09
CA ASP A 83 1.97 -5.50 15.53
C ASP A 83 1.14 -5.55 14.23
N ALA A 84 0.01 -4.83 14.19
CA ALA A 84 -0.81 -4.73 12.99
C ALA A 84 -0.06 -4.05 11.83
N VAL A 85 0.59 -2.92 12.09
CA VAL A 85 1.41 -2.21 11.09
C VAL A 85 2.55 -3.08 10.58
N GLY A 86 3.22 -3.84 11.45
CA GLY A 86 4.24 -4.81 11.06
C GLY A 86 3.70 -5.84 10.08
N ARG A 87 2.56 -6.46 10.39
CA ARG A 87 1.88 -7.42 9.49
C ARG A 87 1.45 -6.79 8.17
N TYR A 88 0.94 -5.56 8.19
CA TYR A 88 0.58 -4.84 6.96
C TYR A 88 1.81 -4.53 6.10
N ALA A 89 2.96 -4.22 6.71
CA ALA A 89 4.20 -3.99 5.99
C ALA A 89 4.69 -5.27 5.30
N ASP A 90 4.63 -6.42 5.98
CA ASP A 90 4.95 -7.72 5.40
C ASP A 90 4.00 -8.10 4.26
N GLU A 91 2.70 -7.84 4.43
CA GLU A 91 1.71 -8.04 3.38
C GLU A 91 1.99 -7.14 2.16
N ALA A 92 2.29 -5.85 2.39
CA ALA A 92 2.63 -4.90 1.34
C ALA A 92 3.89 -5.34 0.56
N ARG A 93 4.92 -5.83 1.25
CA ARG A 93 6.12 -6.40 0.60
C ARG A 93 5.77 -7.59 -0.29
N GLY A 94 4.83 -8.42 0.15
CA GLY A 94 4.34 -9.60 -0.58
C GLY A 94 3.47 -9.32 -1.81
N LEU A 95 3.06 -8.07 -2.04
CA LEU A 95 2.30 -7.70 -3.23
C LEU A 95 3.08 -7.99 -4.52
N ARG A 96 2.37 -8.26 -5.61
CA ARG A 96 2.98 -8.48 -6.94
C ARG A 96 2.49 -7.40 -7.91
N PRO A 97 3.03 -6.17 -7.84
CA PRO A 97 2.67 -5.11 -8.74
C PRO A 97 3.14 -5.42 -10.18
N PRO A 98 2.40 -4.96 -11.19
CA PRO A 98 2.93 -4.80 -12.54
C PRO A 98 4.14 -3.84 -12.54
N THR A 99 4.94 -3.84 -13.61
CA THR A 99 6.22 -3.13 -13.67
C THR A 99 6.08 -1.62 -13.39
N ASP A 100 5.04 -1.00 -13.90
CA ASP A 100 4.70 0.42 -13.75
C ASP A 100 4.21 0.79 -12.33
N ALA A 101 3.83 -0.19 -11.52
CA ALA A 101 3.28 0.01 -10.17
C ALA A 101 4.22 -0.42 -9.03
N ARG A 102 5.47 -0.79 -9.32
CA ARG A 102 6.45 -1.18 -8.29
C ARG A 102 6.66 -0.06 -7.27
N ARG A 103 6.76 1.19 -7.75
CA ARG A 103 6.92 2.38 -6.92
C ARG A 103 5.78 2.54 -5.90
N ILE A 104 4.54 2.28 -6.30
CA ILE A 104 3.36 2.38 -5.41
C ILE A 104 3.52 1.43 -4.22
N ARG A 105 3.93 0.18 -4.48
CA ARG A 105 4.17 -0.82 -3.43
C ARG A 105 5.30 -0.38 -2.50
N ASP A 106 6.42 0.09 -3.05
CA ASP A 106 7.58 0.52 -2.27
C ASP A 106 7.25 1.75 -1.40
N GLU A 107 6.46 2.70 -1.92
CA GLU A 107 5.98 3.87 -1.18
C GLU A 107 5.03 3.44 -0.04
N ILE A 108 4.07 2.54 -0.27
CA ILE A 108 3.20 2.00 0.80
C ILE A 108 4.02 1.35 1.91
N VAL A 109 5.01 0.52 1.56
CA VAL A 109 5.90 -0.12 2.55
C VAL A 109 6.65 0.95 3.35
N GLY A 110 7.21 1.96 2.68
CA GLY A 110 7.91 3.05 3.33
C GLY A 110 7.01 3.86 4.28
N GLU A 111 5.76 4.11 3.92
CA GLU A 111 4.80 4.79 4.80
C GLU A 111 4.40 3.94 6.01
N LEU A 112 4.25 2.62 5.85
CA LEU A 112 3.99 1.72 6.99
C LEU A 112 5.17 1.69 7.97
N GLU A 113 6.40 1.67 7.48
CA GLU A 113 7.59 1.76 8.33
C GLU A 113 7.71 3.13 9.03
N ARG A 114 7.30 4.21 8.37
CA ARG A 114 7.19 5.55 9.00
C ARG A 114 6.11 5.57 10.08
N ALA A 115 4.95 4.95 9.82
CA ALA A 115 3.88 4.83 10.80
C ALA A 115 4.31 4.02 12.04
N ALA A 116 5.05 2.93 11.86
CA ALA A 116 5.60 2.14 12.97
C ALA A 116 6.51 2.99 13.88
N ARG A 117 7.49 3.70 13.30
CA ARG A 117 8.37 4.61 14.06
C ARG A 117 7.59 5.74 14.75
N ALA A 118 6.52 6.20 14.13
CA ALA A 118 5.65 7.22 14.72
C ALA A 118 4.86 6.68 15.92
N LEU A 119 4.36 5.44 15.84
CA LEU A 119 3.72 4.76 16.97
C LEU A 119 4.69 4.49 18.11
N GLU A 120 5.93 4.09 17.82
CA GLU A 120 7.00 3.96 18.83
C GLU A 120 7.28 5.29 19.54
N MET A 121 7.27 6.40 18.81
CA MET A 121 7.42 7.74 19.39
C MET A 121 6.25 8.12 20.30
N ILE A 122 5.03 7.71 19.97
CA ILE A 122 3.85 7.88 20.82
C ILE A 122 4.00 7.04 22.10
N GLU A 123 4.38 5.76 21.98
CA GLU A 123 4.60 4.90 23.13
C GLU A 123 5.71 5.45 24.05
N HIS A 124 6.78 5.98 23.46
CA HIS A 124 7.83 6.65 24.24
C HIS A 124 7.25 7.80 25.07
N GLY A 125 6.48 8.70 24.45
CA GLY A 125 5.85 9.80 25.17
C GLY A 125 4.83 9.34 26.21
N ARG A 126 4.02 8.31 25.89
CA ARG A 126 3.08 7.67 26.83
C ARG A 126 3.80 7.12 28.06
N SER A 127 4.92 6.41 27.86
CA SER A 127 5.73 5.84 28.95
C SER A 127 6.32 6.92 29.86
N ILE A 128 6.69 8.08 29.32
CA ILE A 128 7.13 9.23 30.11
C ILE A 128 5.96 9.79 30.93
N GLN A 129 4.76 9.95 30.33
CA GLN A 129 3.59 10.42 31.07
C GLN A 129 3.18 9.48 32.20
N ALA A 130 3.22 8.16 31.97
CA ALA A 130 2.87 7.15 32.99
C ALA A 130 3.89 7.10 34.14
N SER A 131 5.17 7.33 33.86
CA SER A 131 6.24 7.28 34.87
C SER A 131 6.46 8.61 35.61
N ALA A 132 6.13 9.75 35.00
CA ALA A 132 6.38 11.06 35.57
C ALA A 132 5.34 11.42 36.64
N ARG A 133 5.62 11.07 37.90
CA ARG A 133 5.03 11.78 39.06
C ARG A 133 5.59 13.21 39.07
N SER A 134 4.88 14.15 38.44
CA SER A 134 5.05 15.60 38.59
C SER A 134 6.35 16.22 38.00
N GLY A 135 6.28 16.61 36.72
CA GLY A 135 6.85 17.89 36.26
C GLY A 135 8.18 17.90 35.48
N GLY A 136 9.02 16.87 35.53
CA GLY A 136 10.37 16.94 34.92
C GLY A 136 10.41 16.80 33.39
N ARG A 137 9.53 15.97 32.81
CA ARG A 137 9.60 15.56 31.39
C ARG A 137 8.26 15.64 30.65
N GLU A 138 7.31 16.39 31.20
CA GLU A 138 5.95 16.48 30.65
C GLU A 138 5.95 17.08 29.23
N VAL A 139 6.73 18.14 29.00
CA VAL A 139 6.85 18.78 27.69
C VAL A 139 7.42 17.83 26.64
N GLU A 140 8.43 17.03 27.01
CA GLU A 140 9.03 16.02 26.13
C GLU A 140 8.02 14.93 25.77
N ALA A 141 7.26 14.46 26.75
CA ALA A 141 6.22 13.45 26.58
C ALA A 141 5.14 13.93 25.61
N GLN A 142 4.59 15.12 25.85
CA GLN A 142 3.59 15.75 24.99
C GLN A 142 4.12 16.03 23.58
N THR A 143 5.39 16.47 23.47
CA THR A 143 6.02 16.70 22.16
C THR A 143 6.16 15.41 21.36
N SER A 144 6.59 14.33 22.01
CA SER A 144 6.74 13.01 21.38
C SER A 144 5.38 12.49 20.89
N ILE A 145 4.35 12.52 21.74
CA ILE A 145 2.99 12.11 21.39
C ILE A 145 2.46 12.95 20.22
N LYS A 146 2.58 14.27 20.27
CA LYS A 146 2.10 15.16 19.21
C LYS A 146 2.79 14.90 17.87
N ARG A 147 4.12 14.74 17.87
CA ARG A 147 4.89 14.49 16.64
C ARG A 147 4.58 13.12 16.06
N GLY A 148 4.53 12.09 16.90
CA GLY A 148 4.15 10.75 16.47
C GLY A 148 2.72 10.75 15.90
N TYR A 149 1.76 11.38 16.57
CA TYR A 149 0.38 11.50 16.08
C TYR A 149 0.30 12.13 14.68
N LEU A 150 0.95 13.28 14.46
CA LEU A 150 0.97 13.93 13.15
C LEU A 150 1.62 13.06 12.07
N ASN A 151 2.70 12.35 12.41
CA ASN A 151 3.37 11.46 11.47
C ASN A 151 2.50 10.25 11.07
N VAL A 152 1.71 9.69 12.00
CA VAL A 152 0.74 8.64 11.68
C VAL A 152 -0.34 9.16 10.74
N LEU A 153 -0.87 10.38 10.98
CA LEU A 153 -1.84 11.00 10.08
C LEU A 153 -1.27 11.18 8.67
N HIS A 154 -0.05 11.71 8.53
CA HIS A 154 0.58 11.87 7.23
C HIS A 154 0.82 10.53 6.52
N ALA A 155 1.25 9.50 7.25
CA ALA A 155 1.44 8.17 6.68
C ALA A 155 0.11 7.60 6.15
N ARG A 156 -1.00 7.77 6.87
CA ARG A 156 -2.34 7.37 6.41
C ARG A 156 -2.75 8.08 5.13
N GLU A 157 -2.61 9.40 5.10
CA GLU A 157 -2.94 10.21 3.91
C GLU A 157 -2.12 9.78 2.70
N ALA A 158 -0.81 9.56 2.90
CA ALA A 158 0.08 9.08 1.85
C ALA A 158 -0.31 7.68 1.35
N ILE A 159 -0.63 6.74 2.25
CA ILE A 159 -1.09 5.39 1.86
C ILE A 159 -2.39 5.45 1.07
N ASN A 160 -3.36 6.27 1.51
CA ASN A 160 -4.62 6.47 0.79
C ASN A 160 -4.38 7.09 -0.59
N HIS A 161 -3.45 8.04 -0.70
CA HIS A 161 -3.03 8.60 -1.99
C HIS A 161 -2.44 7.53 -2.92
N GLN A 162 -1.56 6.66 -2.41
CA GLN A 162 -1.01 5.54 -3.18
C GLN A 162 -2.10 4.56 -3.62
N ALA A 163 -3.10 4.31 -2.79
CA ALA A 163 -4.22 3.47 -3.15
C ALA A 163 -5.06 4.06 -4.29
N GLU A 164 -5.22 5.39 -4.34
CA GLU A 164 -5.88 6.08 -5.46
C GLU A 164 -5.03 6.00 -6.73
N LEU A 165 -3.71 6.23 -6.65
CA LEU A 165 -2.80 6.06 -7.78
C LEU A 165 -2.83 4.62 -8.33
N ALA A 166 -2.97 3.62 -7.47
CA ALA A 166 -3.08 2.23 -7.89
C ALA A 166 -4.29 1.99 -8.80
N ARG A 167 -5.40 2.73 -8.63
CA ARG A 167 -6.63 2.56 -9.44
C ARG A 167 -6.42 2.89 -10.91
N VAL A 168 -5.48 3.78 -11.23
CA VAL A 168 -5.22 4.23 -12.60
C VAL A 168 -4.05 3.48 -13.27
N VAL A 169 -3.37 2.57 -12.56
CA VAL A 169 -2.32 1.69 -13.11
C VAL A 169 -2.86 0.90 -14.30
N GLY A 170 -2.15 0.83 -15.41
CA GLY A 170 -2.62 0.12 -16.61
C GLY A 170 -3.71 0.81 -17.43
N VAL A 171 -4.22 1.99 -17.04
CA VAL A 171 -5.12 2.80 -17.89
C VAL A 171 -4.34 3.54 -18.99
N ARG A 172 -3.05 3.83 -18.75
CA ARG A 172 -2.19 4.58 -19.69
C ARG A 172 -1.76 3.77 -20.92
N ASP A 173 -1.71 2.45 -20.84
CA ASP A 173 -1.28 1.59 -21.97
C ASP A 173 -2.36 1.44 -23.06
N ASP A 174 -3.65 1.66 -22.73
CA ASP A 174 -4.76 1.47 -23.67
C ASP A 174 -5.04 2.72 -24.55
N ALA A 175 -4.55 3.89 -24.16
CA ALA A 175 -4.93 5.16 -24.79
C ALA A 175 -3.93 5.74 -25.79
N GLY A 176 -2.68 5.23 -25.87
CA GLY A 176 -1.68 5.69 -26.84
C GLY A 176 -1.42 7.21 -26.85
N LEU A 177 -1.76 7.91 -25.76
CA LEU A 177 -1.67 9.36 -25.65
C LEU A 177 -0.92 9.70 -24.37
N GLU A 178 0.36 10.04 -24.53
CA GLU A 178 1.12 10.79 -23.54
C GLU A 178 0.38 12.11 -23.29
N ARG A 179 -0.30 12.23 -22.15
CA ARG A 179 -0.57 13.55 -21.59
C ARG A 179 0.61 13.93 -20.70
N PRO A 180 1.18 15.14 -20.86
CA PRO A 180 2.18 15.63 -19.94
C PRO A 180 1.53 15.76 -18.56
N LEU A 181 2.25 15.34 -17.52
CA LEU A 181 1.86 15.64 -16.15
C LEU A 181 1.98 17.17 -15.92
N PRO A 182 1.08 17.78 -15.13
CA PRO A 182 1.22 19.16 -14.70
C PRO A 182 2.46 19.36 -13.81
#